data_AF-A0A354AXJ6-F1
#
_entry.id   AF-A0A354AXJ6-F1
#
_cell.length_a   1.000
_cell.length_b   1.000
_cell.length_c   1.000
_cell.angle_alpha   90.00
_cell.angle_beta   90.00
_cell.angle_gamma   90.00
#
_symmetry.space_group_name_H-M   'P 1'
#
loop_
_entity.id
_entity.type
_entity.pdbx_description
1 polymer ?
#
loop_
_entity_poly.entity_id
_entity_poly.type
_entity_poly.pdbx_seq_one_letter_code
_entity_poly.pdbx_strand_id
1 'polypeptide(L)' 'MRQLDRRCGPLLPANRAAIEALELVKLETLAEELLDFSGAADLLRWLDLQG' A
#
# COMPACT_ATOMS: atom_id res chain seq x y z
N MET A 1 -7.55 3.72 1.81
CA MET A 1 -8.16 2.39 1.54
C MET A 1 -8.95 2.29 0.22
N ARG A 2 -9.88 3.20 -0.13
CA ARG A 2 -10.65 3.09 -1.41
C ARG A 2 -9.78 3.14 -2.68
N GLN A 3 -8.69 3.92 -2.68
CA GLN A 3 -7.77 4.01 -3.83
C GLN A 3 -6.93 2.73 -3.98
N LEU A 4 -6.44 2.19 -2.87
CA LEU A 4 -5.73 0.91 -2.81
C LEU A 4 -6.60 -0.23 -3.36
N ASP A 5 -7.88 -0.28 -2.97
CA ASP A 5 -8.80 -1.32 -3.47
C ASP A 5 -9.06 -1.20 -4.99
N ARG A 6 -9.04 0.03 -5.53
CA ARG A 6 -9.22 0.28 -6.96
C ARG A 6 -7.99 -0.04 -7.80
N ARG A 7 -6.78 0.25 -7.30
CA ARG A 7 -5.52 0.04 -8.03
C ARG A 7 -4.93 -1.35 -7.80
N CYS A 8 -4.91 -1.78 -6.54
CA CYS A 8 -4.31 -3.04 -6.13
C CYS A 8 -5.35 -4.16 -5.98
N GLY A 9 -6.65 -3.87 -6.18
CA GLY A 9 -7.70 -4.85 -5.99
C GLY A 9 -7.93 -5.18 -4.52
N PRO A 10 -8.70 -6.26 -4.23
CA PRO A 10 -9.00 -6.67 -2.86
C PRO A 10 -7.71 -7.05 -2.12
N LEU A 11 -7.36 -6.22 -1.13
CA LEU A 11 -6.19 -6.48 -0.28
C LEU A 11 -6.52 -7.50 0.81
N LEU A 12 -5.58 -8.41 1.04
CA LEU A 12 -5.65 -9.33 2.16
C LEU A 12 -5.68 -8.57 3.49
N PRO A 13 -6.35 -9.11 4.53
CA PRO A 13 -6.43 -8.47 5.84
C PRO A 13 -5.05 -8.16 6.45
N ALA A 14 -4.06 -9.03 6.24
CA ALA A 14 -2.70 -8.85 6.72
C ALA A 14 -2.02 -7.60 6.12
N ASN A 15 -2.18 -7.37 4.81
CA ASN A 15 -1.62 -6.21 4.13
C ASN A 15 -2.29 -4.92 4.61
N ARG A 16 -3.59 -4.99 4.89
CA ARG A 16 -4.35 -3.86 5.42
C ARG A 16 -3.85 -3.47 6.81
N ALA A 17 -3.65 -4.45 7.69
CA ALA A 17 -3.08 -4.23 9.01
C ALA A 17 -1.66 -3.64 8.92
N ALA A 18 -0.83 -4.13 7.99
CA ALA A 18 0.50 -3.56 7.76
C ALA A 18 0.42 -2.09 7.35
N ILE A 19 -0.48 -1.73 6.42
CA ILE A 19 -0.70 -0.34 5.99
C ILE A 19 -1.20 0.53 7.16
N GLU A 20 -2.11 0.01 7.99
CA GLU A 20 -2.64 0.74 9.16
C GLU A 20 -1.61 0.92 10.28
N ALA A 21 -0.59 0.07 10.33
CA ALA A 21 0.53 0.18 11.27
C ALA A 21 1.66 1.12 10.78
N LEU A 22 1.60 1.60 9.54
CA LEU A 22 2.60 2.52 8.99
C LEU A 22 2.52 3.89 9.68
N GLU A 23 3.69 4.50 9.86
CA GLU A 23 3.79 5.89 10.30
C GLU A 23 3.24 6.85 9.23
N LEU A 24 2.81 8.03 9.67
CA LEU A 24 2.21 9.05 8.81
C LEU A 24 3.09 9.38 7.60
N VAL A 25 4.40 9.52 7.79
CA VAL A 25 5.36 9.80 6.71
C VAL A 25 5.36 8.70 5.64
N LYS A 26 5.29 7.43 6.05
CA LYS A 26 5.24 6.29 5.13
C LYS A 26 3.90 6.25 4.39
N LEU A 27 2.80 6.65 5.04
CA LEU A 27 1.49 6.78 4.41
C LEU A 27 1.45 7.90 3.35
N GLU A 28 2.13 9.01 3.60
CA GLU A 28 2.27 10.10 2.62
C GLU A 28 3.07 9.64 1.41
N THR A 29 4.23 8.99 1.63
CA THR A 29 5.03 8.39 0.55
C THR A 29 4.24 7.32 -0.21
N LEU A 30 3.46 6.48 0.49
CA LEU A 30 2.59 5.49 -0.14
C LEU A 30 1.60 6.17 -1.08
N ALA A 31 1.03 7.32 -0.72
CA ALA A 31 0.06 8.01 -1.56
C ALA A 31 0.67 8.53 -2.86
N GLU A 32 1.93 8.98 -2.83
CA GLU A 32 2.70 9.40 -4.00
C GLU A 32 3.07 8.20 -4.87
N GLU A 33 3.68 7.17 -4.29
CA GLU A 33 4.12 5.96 -5.00
C GLU A 33 2.93 5.15 -5.55
N LEU A 34 1.77 5.20 -4.89
CA LEU A 34 0.54 4.58 -5.36
C LEU A 34 0.15 5.09 -6.75
N LEU A 35 0.56 6.30 -7.15
CA LEU A 35 0.38 6.84 -8.51
C LEU A 35 1.13 6.05 -9.57
N ASP A 36 2.29 5.50 -9.22
CA ASP A 36 3.16 4.71 -10.09
C ASP A 36 2.81 3.20 -10.06
N PHE A 37 2.11 2.74 -9.03
CA PHE A 37 1.76 1.33 -8.90
C PHE A 37 0.90 0.83 -10.07
N SER A 38 1.37 -0.25 -10.69
CA SER A 38 0.66 -0.95 -11.76
C SER A 38 -0.28 -2.02 -11.23
N GLY A 39 -0.15 -2.42 -9.96
CA GLY A 39 -1.09 -3.33 -9.31
C GLY A 39 -0.74 -3.72 -7.87
N ALA A 40 -1.30 -4.84 -7.42
CA ALA A 40 -1.11 -5.35 -6.05
C ALA A 40 0.34 -5.77 -5.76
N ALA A 41 1.06 -6.25 -6.77
CA ALA A 41 2.44 -6.69 -6.63
C ALA A 41 3.38 -5.54 -6.26
N ASP A 42 3.15 -4.34 -6.80
CA ASP A 42 3.93 -3.15 -6.46
C ASP A 42 3.69 -2.73 -5.01
N LEU A 43 2.44 -2.75 -4.56
CA LEU A 43 2.09 -2.49 -3.17
C LEU A 43 2.73 -3.50 -2.22
N LEU A 44 2.67 -4.80 -2.55
CA LEU A 44 3.28 -5.85 -1.73
C LEU A 44 4.79 -5.67 -1.60
N ARG A 45 5.45 -5.35 -2.72
CA ARG A 45 6.89 -5.07 -2.75
C ARG A 45 7.22 -3.81 -1.95
N TRP A 46 6.42 -2.77 -2.08
CA TRP A 46 6.62 -1.54 -1.32
C TRP A 46 6.43 -1.76 0.18
N LEU A 47 5.43 -2.55 0.58
CA LEU A 47 5.18 -2.92 1.98
C LEU A 47 6.32 -3.76 2.57
N ASP A 48 6.88 -4.69 1.78
CA ASP A 48 8.06 -5.47 2.17
C ASP A 48 9.27 -4.55 2.44
N LEU A 49 9.46 -3.50 1.62
CA LEU A 49 10.49 -2.48 1.81
C LEU A 49 10.26 -1.56 3.03
N GLN A 50 9.04 -1.52 3.60
CA GLN A 50 8.74 -0.71 4.79
C GLN A 50 9.03 -1.42 6.12
N GLY A 51 9.41 -2.71 6.08
CA GLY A 51 9.71 -3.57 7.22
C GLY A 51 10.98 -3.18 7.97
#